data_AF-A0AA41H3C5-F1
#
_entry.id   AF-A0AA41H3C5-F1
#
_cell.length_a   1.000
_cell.length_b   1.000
_cell.length_c   1.000
_cell.angle_alpha   90.00
_cell.angle_beta   90.00
_cell.angle_gamma   90.00
#
_symmetry.space_group_name_H-M   'P 1'
#
loop_
_entity.id
_entity.type
_entity.pdbx_description
1 polymer ?
#
loop_
_entity_poly.entity_id
_entity_poly.type
_entity_poly.pdbx_seq_one_letter_code
_entity_poly.pdbx_strand_id
1 'polypeptide(L)'
;MNWNMVTDSELAHQSVSERFLEYAKAYRNAASVLCASMISERSMCTWPNANVTLLLAAHATELFLKGAILAKDPTALVEHHLLDDLNTEYKKRFVEPSFEWDIPFKTEWGELTEAEIRALKKTTPVPSMLYRYPVAKGGKEWNGAFGFEPNLFASTLDQLGLDFQRIMARIAQQKG
;
A
#
# COMPACT_ATOMS: atom_id res chain seq x y z
N MET A 1 -31.26 -7.22 -19.30
CA MET A 1 -30.00 -7.40 -18.55
C MET A 1 -29.00 -6.46 -19.21
N ASN A 2 -28.65 -5.35 -18.57
CA ASN A 2 -27.66 -4.41 -19.13
C ASN A 2 -26.28 -4.90 -18.69
N TRP A 3 -25.46 -5.30 -19.65
CA TRP A 3 -24.07 -5.65 -19.40
C TRP A 3 -23.23 -4.38 -19.43
N ASN A 4 -22.52 -4.11 -18.34
CA ASN A 4 -21.53 -3.03 -18.29
C ASN A 4 -20.15 -3.67 -18.38
N MET A 5 -19.62 -3.78 -19.61
CA MET A 5 -18.27 -4.29 -19.84
C MET A 5 -17.24 -3.21 -19.49
N VAL A 6 -16.24 -3.56 -18.67
CA VAL A 6 -15.10 -2.71 -18.33
C VAL A 6 -13.88 -3.18 -19.13
N THR A 7 -13.19 -2.25 -19.78
CA THR A 7 -11.98 -2.50 -20.58
C THR A 7 -10.84 -1.61 -20.13
N ASP A 8 -9.60 -1.97 -20.47
CA ASP A 8 -8.39 -1.20 -20.15
C ASP A 8 -8.28 0.14 -20.90
N SER A 9 -9.23 0.44 -21.80
CA SER A 9 -9.35 1.71 -22.52
C SER A 9 -9.34 2.93 -21.60
N GLU A 10 -9.84 2.82 -20.37
CA GLU A 10 -9.79 3.91 -19.37
C GLU A 10 -8.36 4.29 -18.95
N LEU A 11 -7.41 3.37 -19.11
CA LEU A 11 -6.00 3.55 -18.78
C LEU A 11 -5.11 3.81 -20.00
N ALA A 12 -5.61 3.54 -21.21
CA ALA A 12 -4.81 3.56 -22.44
C ALA A 12 -4.10 4.90 -22.68
N HIS A 13 -4.74 6.02 -22.33
CA HIS A 13 -4.21 7.37 -22.50
C HIS A 13 -3.50 7.93 -21.26
N GLN A 14 -3.52 7.19 -20.16
CA GLN A 14 -2.89 7.62 -18.91
C GLN A 14 -1.38 7.37 -18.94
N SER A 15 -0.62 8.29 -18.34
CA SER A 15 0.79 8.09 -18.02
C SER A 15 0.97 6.91 -17.05
N VAL A 16 2.19 6.37 -16.98
CA VAL A 16 2.51 5.28 -16.04
C VAL A 16 2.19 5.70 -14.59
N SER A 17 2.47 6.95 -14.22
CA SER A 17 2.15 7.49 -12.90
C SER A 17 0.65 7.44 -12.59
N GLU A 18 -0.20 7.83 -13.54
CA GLU A 18 -1.65 7.86 -13.37
C GLU A 18 -2.23 6.45 -13.25
N ARG A 19 -1.72 5.51 -14.05
CA ARG A 19 -2.12 4.10 -13.94
C ARG A 19 -1.81 3.54 -12.55
N PHE A 20 -0.62 3.81 -12.02
CA PHE A 20 -0.27 3.39 -10.65
C PHE A 20 -1.23 3.98 -9.60
N LEU A 21 -1.57 5.27 -9.72
CA LEU A 21 -2.48 5.94 -8.80
C LEU A 21 -3.92 5.39 -8.90
N GLU A 22 -4.40 5.07 -10.10
CA GLU A 22 -5.72 4.44 -10.27
C GLU A 22 -5.77 3.03 -9.69
N TYR A 23 -4.75 2.20 -9.93
CA TYR A 23 -4.67 0.88 -9.30
C TYR A 23 -4.57 0.97 -7.77
N ALA A 24 -3.81 1.95 -7.24
CA ALA A 24 -3.71 2.16 -5.80
C ALA A 24 -5.10 2.39 -5.17
N LYS A 25 -5.95 3.21 -5.80
CA LYS A 25 -7.34 3.41 -5.37
C LYS A 25 -8.14 2.11 -5.43
N ALA A 26 -8.03 1.37 -6.53
CA ALA A 26 -8.76 0.11 -6.72
C ALA A 26 -8.39 -0.92 -5.63
N TYR A 27 -7.11 -1.09 -5.34
CA TYR A 27 -6.63 -1.99 -4.28
C TYR A 27 -7.08 -1.54 -2.88
N ARG A 28 -7.03 -0.24 -2.58
CA ARG A 28 -7.57 0.30 -1.32
C ARG A 28 -9.07 0.04 -1.21
N ASN A 29 -9.82 0.25 -2.27
CA ASN A 29 -11.27 0.02 -2.29
C ASN A 29 -11.60 -1.46 -2.05
N ALA A 30 -10.86 -2.37 -2.68
CA ALA A 30 -11.01 -3.80 -2.43
C ALA A 30 -10.71 -4.16 -0.96
N ALA A 31 -9.64 -3.59 -0.38
CA ALA A 31 -9.32 -3.76 1.04
C ALA A 31 -10.47 -3.27 1.93
N SER A 32 -11.05 -2.11 1.64
CA SER A 32 -12.17 -1.54 2.39
C SER A 32 -13.42 -2.40 2.33
N VAL A 33 -13.77 -2.93 1.15
CA VAL A 33 -14.92 -3.82 0.99
C VAL A 33 -14.73 -5.09 1.83
N LEU A 34 -13.57 -5.74 1.73
CA LEU A 34 -13.29 -6.96 2.50
C LEU A 34 -13.26 -6.68 4.02
N CYS A 35 -12.66 -5.55 4.43
CA CYS A 35 -12.65 -5.12 5.83
C CYS A 35 -14.08 -4.89 6.36
N ALA A 36 -14.92 -4.19 5.59
CA ALA A 36 -16.32 -3.94 5.95
C ALA A 36 -17.14 -5.24 6.03
N SER A 37 -16.87 -6.22 5.16
CA SER A 37 -17.46 -7.56 5.28
C SER A 37 -17.07 -8.25 6.59
N MET A 38 -15.81 -8.14 7.02
CA MET A 38 -15.37 -8.70 8.31
C MET A 38 -16.01 -8.02 9.53
N ILE A 39 -16.31 -6.71 9.44
CA ILE A 39 -17.03 -5.96 10.48
C ILE A 39 -18.49 -6.43 10.54
N SER A 40 -19.13 -6.57 9.38
CA SER A 40 -20.56 -6.84 9.28
C SER A 40 -20.91 -8.31 9.53
N GLU A 41 -20.00 -9.23 9.17
CA GLU A 41 -20.24 -10.67 9.22
C GLU A 41 -19.13 -11.37 10.00
N ARG A 42 -19.48 -11.91 11.18
CA ARG A 42 -18.51 -12.61 12.04
C ARG A 42 -17.84 -13.81 11.34
N SER A 43 -18.56 -14.50 10.44
CA SER A 43 -18.01 -15.60 9.64
C SER A 43 -16.91 -15.16 8.67
N MET A 44 -16.90 -13.89 8.28
CA MET A 44 -15.86 -13.32 7.43
C MET A 44 -14.63 -12.90 8.24
N CYS A 45 -14.76 -12.66 9.55
CA CYS A 45 -13.67 -12.26 10.44
C CYS A 45 -12.72 -13.45 10.71
N THR A 46 -11.87 -13.73 9.73
CA THR A 46 -10.92 -14.85 9.72
C THR A 46 -9.52 -14.35 9.39
N TRP A 47 -8.51 -15.09 9.82
CA TRP A 47 -7.11 -14.73 9.53
C TRP A 47 -6.81 -14.65 8.02
N PRO A 48 -7.28 -15.56 7.15
CA PRO A 48 -7.08 -15.42 5.70
C PRO A 48 -7.65 -14.11 5.13
N ASN A 49 -8.85 -13.71 5.54
CA ASN A 49 -9.46 -12.45 5.07
C ASN A 49 -8.73 -11.23 5.62
N ALA A 50 -8.29 -11.28 6.89
CA ALA A 50 -7.42 -10.26 7.47
C ALA A 50 -6.12 -10.12 6.68
N ASN A 51 -5.49 -11.24 6.35
CA ASN A 51 -4.22 -11.28 5.64
C ASN A 51 -4.35 -10.72 4.21
N VAL A 52 -5.42 -11.09 3.49
CA VAL A 52 -5.74 -10.51 2.18
C VAL A 52 -6.04 -9.01 2.30
N THR A 53 -6.74 -8.57 3.34
CA THR A 53 -7.00 -7.14 3.56
C THR A 53 -5.70 -6.36 3.76
N LEU A 54 -4.76 -6.89 4.56
CA LEU A 54 -3.42 -6.31 4.75
C LEU A 54 -2.60 -6.29 3.46
N LEU A 55 -2.65 -7.37 2.66
CA LEU A 55 -2.00 -7.44 1.35
C LEU A 55 -2.50 -6.34 0.42
N LEU A 56 -3.82 -6.21 0.28
CA LEU A 56 -4.44 -5.23 -0.61
C LEU A 56 -4.10 -3.79 -0.18
N ALA A 57 -4.13 -3.51 1.13
CA ALA A 57 -3.83 -2.19 1.67
C ALA A 57 -2.34 -1.82 1.56
N ALA A 58 -1.44 -2.76 1.83
CA ALA A 58 -0.01 -2.57 1.66
C ALA A 58 0.35 -2.35 0.19
N HIS A 59 -0.26 -3.12 -0.72
CA HIS A 59 -0.04 -2.97 -2.14
C HIS A 59 -0.63 -1.67 -2.69
N ALA A 60 -1.81 -1.24 -2.20
CA ALA A 60 -2.34 0.08 -2.51
C ALA A 60 -1.35 1.20 -2.15
N THR A 61 -0.79 1.13 -0.94
CA THR A 61 0.24 2.08 -0.47
C THR A 61 1.48 2.06 -1.36
N GLU A 62 1.97 0.87 -1.73
CA GLU A 62 3.11 0.70 -2.62
C GLU A 62 2.87 1.38 -3.97
N LEU A 63 1.77 1.03 -4.65
CA LEU A 63 1.44 1.59 -5.96
C LEU A 63 1.23 3.10 -5.89
N PHE A 64 0.64 3.60 -4.80
CA PHE A 64 0.48 5.03 -4.61
C PHE A 64 1.82 5.76 -4.53
N LEU A 65 2.76 5.25 -3.73
CA LEU A 65 4.10 5.81 -3.63
C LEU A 65 4.81 5.80 -4.99
N LYS A 66 4.75 4.69 -5.72
CA LYS A 66 5.32 4.59 -7.08
C LYS A 66 4.71 5.62 -8.03
N GLY A 67 3.38 5.72 -8.04
CA GLY A 67 2.64 6.68 -8.85
C GLY A 67 3.00 8.13 -8.52
N ALA A 68 3.05 8.47 -7.23
CA ALA A 68 3.41 9.81 -6.77
C ALA A 68 4.86 10.17 -7.12
N ILE A 69 5.81 9.26 -6.89
CA ILE A 69 7.22 9.46 -7.24
C ILE A 69 7.37 9.67 -8.74
N LEU A 70 6.77 8.82 -9.57
CA LEU A 70 6.82 8.94 -11.03
C LEU A 70 6.12 10.20 -11.56
N ALA A 71 5.08 10.68 -10.87
CA ALA A 71 4.42 11.92 -11.23
C ALA A 71 5.32 13.15 -11.03
N LYS A 72 6.26 13.09 -10.07
CA LYS A 72 7.26 14.15 -9.80
C LYS A 72 8.52 13.99 -10.64
N ASP A 73 8.95 12.74 -10.84
CA ASP A 73 10.16 12.35 -11.56
C ASP A 73 9.88 11.09 -12.39
N PRO A 74 9.53 11.23 -13.68
CA PRO A 74 9.22 10.10 -14.56
C PRO A 74 10.38 9.13 -14.79
N THR A 75 11.61 9.50 -14.40
CA THR A 75 12.82 8.69 -14.57
C THR A 75 13.23 7.94 -13.30
N ALA A 76 12.51 8.14 -12.19
CA ALA A 76 12.79 7.48 -10.93
C ALA A 76 12.64 5.95 -11.04
N LEU A 77 13.59 5.23 -10.44
CA LEU A 77 13.56 3.77 -10.37
C LEU A 77 12.62 3.32 -9.25
N VAL A 78 11.48 2.74 -9.63
CA VAL A 78 10.42 2.30 -8.69
C VAL A 78 10.04 0.83 -8.86
N GLU A 79 10.92 0.02 -9.44
CA GLU A 79 10.62 -1.38 -9.79
C GLU A 79 10.55 -2.30 -8.57
N HIS A 80 11.19 -1.94 -7.46
CA HIS A 80 11.19 -2.74 -6.22
C HIS A 80 9.88 -2.63 -5.42
N HIS A 81 9.68 -3.55 -4.47
CA HIS A 81 8.47 -3.62 -3.63
C HIS A 81 8.72 -3.19 -2.17
N LEU A 82 9.91 -2.67 -1.87
CA LEU A 82 10.32 -2.24 -0.53
C LEU A 82 9.65 -0.90 -0.16
N LEU A 83 8.61 -0.95 0.68
CA LEU A 83 7.86 0.22 1.13
C LEU A 83 8.72 1.25 1.88
N ASP A 84 9.64 0.81 2.73
CA ASP A 84 10.56 1.71 3.47
C ASP A 84 11.40 2.57 2.53
N ASP A 85 11.88 1.97 1.43
CA ASP A 85 12.70 2.66 0.44
C ASP A 85 11.84 3.61 -0.40
N LEU A 86 10.65 3.18 -0.83
CA LEU A 86 9.69 4.04 -1.53
C LEU A 86 9.24 5.24 -0.67
N ASN A 87 9.00 5.03 0.62
CA ASN A 87 8.66 6.09 1.58
C ASN A 87 9.82 7.10 1.71
N THR A 88 11.05 6.60 1.81
CA THR A 88 12.25 7.44 1.84
C THR A 88 12.37 8.29 0.56
N GLU A 89 12.18 7.68 -0.61
CA GLU A 89 12.24 8.37 -1.90
C GLU A 89 11.10 9.38 -2.10
N TYR A 90 9.89 9.08 -1.59
CA TYR A 90 8.77 10.00 -1.55
C TYR A 90 9.12 11.24 -0.72
N LYS A 91 9.57 11.05 0.53
CA LYS A 91 9.90 12.16 1.45
C LYS A 91 11.03 13.05 0.94
N LYS A 92 11.99 12.49 0.19
CA LYS A 92 13.05 13.28 -0.47
C LYS A 92 12.51 14.21 -1.56
N ARG A 93 11.45 13.80 -2.26
CA ARG A 93 10.87 14.51 -3.42
C ARG A 93 9.74 15.46 -3.05
N PHE A 94 9.07 15.19 -1.95
CA PHE A 94 7.90 15.93 -1.46
C PHE A 94 8.19 16.44 -0.04
N VAL A 95 8.88 17.58 0.04
CA VAL A 95 9.32 18.18 1.30
C VAL A 95 8.31 19.20 1.84
N GLU A 96 7.37 19.63 0.98
CA GLU A 96 6.40 20.64 1.34
C GLU A 96 5.35 20.07 2.30
N PRO A 97 4.92 20.82 3.34
CA PRO A 97 3.95 20.33 4.33
C PRO A 97 2.63 19.84 3.73
N SER A 98 2.24 20.35 2.56
CA SER A 98 1.03 19.91 1.85
C SER A 98 1.08 18.45 1.38
N PHE A 99 2.27 17.85 1.31
CA PHE A 99 2.52 16.45 0.97
C PHE A 99 2.91 15.58 2.16
N GLU A 100 2.95 16.15 3.37
CA GLU A 100 3.18 15.37 4.58
C GLU A 100 2.14 14.27 4.69
N TRP A 101 2.61 13.05 4.96
CA TRP A 101 1.79 11.85 5.00
C TRP A 101 2.40 10.85 5.95
N ASP A 102 1.62 10.42 6.95
CA ASP A 102 2.00 9.32 7.81
C ASP A 102 1.75 7.98 7.11
N ILE A 103 2.66 7.64 6.19
CA ILE A 103 2.61 6.43 5.37
C ILE A 103 2.51 5.17 6.28
N PRO A 104 1.48 4.31 6.13
CA PRO A 104 1.35 3.07 6.90
C PRO A 104 2.35 1.99 6.44
N PHE A 105 2.38 0.86 7.16
CA PHE A 105 3.23 -0.31 6.86
C PHE A 105 4.74 -0.05 6.91
N LYS A 106 5.15 0.97 7.68
CA LYS A 106 6.56 1.17 8.04
C LYS A 106 6.98 0.08 9.01
N THR A 107 8.20 -0.42 8.83
CA THR A 107 8.76 -1.31 9.84
C THR A 107 9.26 -0.48 11.02
N GLU A 108 8.73 -0.73 12.22
CA GLU A 108 9.24 -0.15 13.45
C GLU A 108 10.38 -1.02 13.98
N TRP A 109 11.58 -0.44 14.05
CA TRP A 109 12.79 -1.17 14.42
C TRP A 109 13.14 -1.06 15.92
N GLY A 110 12.34 -0.36 16.72
CA GLY A 110 12.60 -0.15 18.15
C GLY A 110 13.98 0.48 18.41
N GLU A 111 14.67 -0.02 19.44
CA GLU A 111 15.99 0.47 19.88
C GLU A 111 17.17 -0.25 19.21
N LEU A 112 16.96 -0.91 18.06
CA LEU A 112 18.02 -1.62 17.34
C LEU A 112 19.06 -0.66 16.76
N THR A 113 20.31 -1.09 16.73
CA THR A 113 21.39 -0.37 16.05
C THR A 113 21.19 -0.39 14.53
N GLU A 114 21.76 0.59 13.81
CA GLU A 114 21.68 0.59 12.35
C GLU A 114 22.25 -0.69 11.71
N ALA A 115 23.26 -1.31 12.33
CA ALA A 115 23.85 -2.54 11.83
C ALA A 115 22.86 -3.72 11.93
N GLU A 116 22.13 -3.81 13.04
CA GLU A 116 21.07 -4.81 13.25
C GLU A 116 19.89 -4.56 12.31
N ILE A 117 19.47 -3.31 12.15
CA ILE A 117 18.41 -2.93 11.19
C ILE A 117 18.81 -3.35 9.77
N ARG A 118 20.05 -3.06 9.34
CA ARG A 118 20.55 -3.47 8.02
C ARG A 118 20.60 -4.99 7.86
N ALA A 119 20.89 -5.74 8.92
CA ALA A 119 20.88 -7.19 8.88
C ALA A 119 19.45 -7.74 8.76
N LEU A 120 18.50 -7.22 9.53
CA LEU A 120 17.10 -7.64 9.51
C LEU A 120 16.38 -7.26 8.23
N LYS A 121 16.64 -6.07 7.66
CA LYS A 121 16.09 -5.67 6.36
C LYS A 121 16.37 -6.67 5.23
N LYS A 122 17.45 -7.46 5.33
CA LYS A 122 17.78 -8.51 4.34
C LYS A 122 16.94 -9.77 4.48
N THR A 123 16.34 -10.00 5.66
CA THR A 123 15.60 -11.23 5.97
C THR A 123 14.11 -10.98 6.17
N THR A 124 13.70 -9.75 6.46
CA THR A 124 12.29 -9.35 6.57
C THR A 124 11.59 -9.47 5.21
N PRO A 125 10.52 -10.25 5.10
CA PRO A 125 9.76 -10.37 3.86
C PRO A 125 9.02 -9.06 3.55
N VAL A 126 8.96 -8.69 2.26
CA VAL A 126 8.07 -7.61 1.82
C VAL A 126 6.60 -8.01 1.99
N PRO A 127 5.67 -7.05 2.15
CA PRO A 127 4.24 -7.34 2.33
C PRO A 127 3.65 -8.27 1.26
N SER A 128 4.07 -8.12 -0.01
CA SER A 128 3.60 -8.97 -1.11
C SER A 128 4.03 -10.44 -1.01
N MET A 129 5.01 -10.76 -0.15
CA MET A 129 5.37 -12.13 0.21
C MET A 129 4.70 -12.55 1.52
N LEU A 130 4.83 -11.73 2.56
CA LEU A 130 4.33 -12.02 3.91
C LEU A 130 2.84 -12.32 3.92
N TYR A 131 2.06 -11.49 3.23
CA TYR A 131 0.59 -11.58 3.28
C TYR A 131 -0.01 -12.43 2.16
N ARG A 132 0.77 -12.74 1.12
CA ARG A 132 0.31 -13.58 0.00
C ARG A 132 0.38 -15.06 0.32
N TYR A 133 1.43 -15.49 1.01
CA TYR A 133 1.66 -16.91 1.27
C TYR A 133 1.39 -17.25 2.74
N PRO A 134 0.66 -18.34 3.03
CA PRO A 134 0.35 -18.72 4.41
C PRO A 134 1.59 -19.14 5.20
N VAL A 135 2.65 -19.58 4.51
CA VAL A 135 3.91 -20.02 5.09
C VAL A 135 5.09 -19.50 4.27
N ALA A 136 6.24 -19.37 4.93
CA ALA A 136 7.50 -19.03 4.30
C ALA A 136 8.05 -20.20 3.46
N LYS A 137 9.13 -19.91 2.73
CA LYS A 137 9.83 -20.91 1.91
C LYS A 137 10.23 -22.12 2.75
N GLY A 138 9.93 -23.32 2.24
CA GLY A 138 10.19 -24.58 2.94
C GLY A 138 9.13 -24.96 3.97
N GLY A 139 7.95 -24.31 3.95
CA GLY A 139 6.81 -24.66 4.79
C GLY A 139 6.93 -24.20 6.24
N LYS A 140 7.86 -23.28 6.51
CA LYS A 140 8.05 -22.72 7.86
C LYS A 140 7.03 -21.61 8.11
N GLU A 141 6.57 -21.49 9.35
CA GLU A 141 5.75 -20.36 9.78
C GLU A 141 6.51 -19.04 9.64
N TRP A 142 5.75 -17.96 9.40
CA TRP A 142 6.31 -16.62 9.45
C TRP A 142 6.67 -16.25 10.89
N ASN A 143 7.84 -15.67 11.10
CA ASN A 143 8.25 -15.18 12.41
C ASN A 143 7.46 -13.91 12.76
N GLY A 144 6.84 -13.87 13.93
CA GLY A 144 6.18 -12.68 14.46
C GLY A 144 4.86 -13.01 15.16
N ALA A 145 4.34 -12.03 15.91
CA ALA A 145 2.96 -12.04 16.39
C ALA A 145 2.12 -11.25 15.38
N PHE A 146 1.10 -11.90 14.83
CA PHE A 146 0.21 -11.27 13.85
C PHE A 146 -1.19 -11.12 14.44
N GLY A 147 -1.78 -9.96 14.24
CA GLY A 147 -3.12 -9.63 14.70
C GLY A 147 -3.77 -8.65 13.74
N PHE A 148 -5.10 -8.66 13.71
CA PHE A 148 -5.88 -7.76 12.88
C PHE A 148 -7.20 -7.45 13.58
N GLU A 149 -7.52 -6.17 13.72
CA GLU A 149 -8.80 -5.71 14.25
C GLU A 149 -9.50 -4.89 13.15
N PRO A 150 -10.61 -5.40 12.57
CA PRO A 150 -11.25 -4.77 11.41
C PRO A 150 -11.74 -3.34 11.65
N ASN A 151 -12.28 -3.01 12.82
CA ASN A 151 -12.85 -1.68 13.07
C ASN A 151 -11.78 -0.59 13.10
N LEU A 152 -10.67 -0.84 13.80
CA LEU A 152 -9.50 0.03 13.85
C LEU A 152 -8.88 0.17 12.46
N PHE A 153 -8.76 -0.95 11.74
CA PHE A 153 -8.15 -0.93 10.41
C PHE A 153 -9.02 -0.24 9.35
N ALA A 154 -10.35 -0.25 9.50
CA ALA A 154 -11.24 0.52 8.62
C ALA A 154 -10.92 2.03 8.68
N SER A 155 -10.65 2.58 9.87
CA SER A 155 -10.21 3.98 10.00
C SER A 155 -8.88 4.24 9.30
N THR A 156 -7.94 3.29 9.35
CA THR A 156 -6.67 3.37 8.59
C THR A 156 -6.93 3.42 7.09
N LEU A 157 -7.84 2.59 6.58
CA LEU A 157 -8.19 2.59 5.16
C LEU A 157 -8.86 3.90 4.75
N ASP A 158 -9.77 4.45 5.56
CA ASP A 158 -10.42 5.74 5.30
C ASP A 158 -9.41 6.88 5.24
N GLN A 159 -8.49 6.94 6.21
CA GLN A 159 -7.41 7.91 6.20
C GLN A 159 -6.52 7.76 4.96
N LEU A 160 -6.17 6.51 4.57
CA LEU A 160 -5.42 6.24 3.34
C LEU A 160 -6.13 6.79 2.09
N GLY A 161 -7.45 6.66 2.02
CA GLY A 161 -8.26 7.21 0.93
C GLY A 161 -8.21 8.74 0.88
N LEU A 162 -8.33 9.41 2.04
CA LEU A 162 -8.23 10.87 2.15
C LEU A 162 -6.84 11.37 1.76
N ASP A 163 -5.78 10.69 2.21
CA ASP A 163 -4.40 11.03 1.85
C ASP A 163 -4.14 10.88 0.36
N PHE A 164 -4.61 9.79 -0.25
CA PHE A 164 -4.49 9.58 -1.69
C PHE A 164 -5.14 10.72 -2.47
N GLN A 165 -6.38 11.06 -2.13
CA GLN A 165 -7.11 12.14 -2.80
C GLN A 165 -6.41 13.49 -2.63
N ARG A 166 -6.00 13.83 -1.40
CA ARG A 166 -5.30 15.08 -1.09
C ARG A 166 -4.01 15.20 -1.90
N ILE A 167 -3.14 14.21 -1.84
CA ILE A 167 -1.83 14.24 -2.51
C ILE A 167 -2.00 14.28 -4.02
N MET A 168 -2.91 13.49 -4.60
CA MET A 168 -3.18 13.53 -6.04
C MET A 168 -3.67 14.89 -6.52
N ALA A 169 -4.56 15.54 -5.76
CA ALA A 169 -5.03 16.89 -6.08
C ALA A 169 -3.87 17.90 -6.08
N ARG A 170 -2.92 17.77 -5.13
CA ARG A 170 -1.72 18.62 -5.09
C ARG A 170 -0.76 18.34 -6.25
N ILE A 171 -0.55 17.08 -6.63
CA ILE A 171 0.26 16.71 -7.79
C ILE A 171 -0.34 17.31 -9.06
N ALA A 172 -1.66 17.22 -9.24
CA ALA A 172 -2.33 17.80 -10.40
C ALA A 172 -2.16 19.33 -10.48
N GLN A 173 -2.22 20.02 -9.34
CA GLN A 173 -1.97 21.47 -9.25
C GLN A 173 -0.53 21.88 -9.61
N GLN A 174 0.45 20.99 -9.51
CA GLN A 174 1.84 21.28 -9.90
C GLN A 174 2.09 21.08 -11.39
N LYS A 175 1.18 20.43 -12.13
CA LYS A 175 1.28 20.18 -13.57
C LYS A 175 0.62 21.25 -14.44
N GLY A 176 -0.25 22.08 -13.86
CA GLY A 176 -0.94 23.20 -14.52
C GLY A 176 -0.24 24.52 -14.24
#